data_AF-A0A2U9PEQ1-F1
#
_entry.id   AF-A0A2U9PEQ1-F1
#
_cell.length_a   1.000
_cell.length_b   1.000
_cell.length_c   1.000
_cell.angle_alpha   90.00
_cell.angle_beta   90.00
_cell.angle_gamma   90.00
#
_symmetry.space_group_name_H-M   'P 1'
#
loop_
_entity.id
_entity.type
_entity.pdbx_description
1 polymer ?
#
loop_
_entity_poly.entity_id
_entity_poly.type
_entity_poly.pdbx_seq_one_letter_code
_entity_poly.pdbx_strand_id
1 'polypeptide(L)'
;MRRVRPGAAASRAGTSGASGGGADRGAQGARGARADGEERVLSSVPAPDAGSGGHGTPEDLPRLWHVTLSVSGREVPLTEVRRGLEQLAHDHPFLLTSRYAGDHAEIRYWEEARDLHDAAAVALRLWGEHRRTAGLPPWEIVGLEVIDRETYHQRVAEGYGPPPAAPVGIQPF
;
A
#
# COMPACT_ATOMS: atom_id res chain seq x y z
N MET A 1 -4.35 5.21 -56.11
CA MET A 1 -3.77 6.41 -55.43
C MET A 1 -4.71 7.59 -55.63
N ARG A 2 -5.40 8.06 -54.58
CA ARG A 2 -6.27 9.25 -54.64
C ARG A 2 -6.10 9.99 -53.31
N ARG A 3 -5.39 11.12 -53.35
CA ARG A 3 -5.24 12.06 -52.22
C ARG A 3 -6.44 12.99 -52.19
N VAL A 4 -7.01 13.21 -51.00
CA VAL A 4 -7.65 14.48 -50.63
C VAL A 4 -7.22 14.81 -49.20
N ARG A 5 -6.99 16.11 -48.98
CA ARG A 5 -6.27 16.77 -47.89
C ARG A 5 -7.24 17.35 -46.81
N PRO A 6 -6.73 17.97 -45.73
CA PRO A 6 -7.34 18.03 -44.39
C PRO A 6 -8.18 19.29 -44.12
N GLY A 7 -8.88 19.33 -42.98
CA GLY A 7 -9.53 20.50 -42.40
C GLY A 7 -9.22 20.62 -40.91
N ALA A 8 -8.87 21.84 -40.47
CA ALA A 8 -8.37 22.21 -39.16
C ALA A 8 -9.33 23.13 -38.39
N ALA A 9 -9.17 23.15 -37.06
CA ALA A 9 -9.28 24.26 -36.10
C ALA A 9 -10.66 24.82 -35.62
N ALA A 10 -10.79 24.90 -34.29
CA ALA A 10 -11.21 26.05 -33.42
C ALA A 10 -11.64 25.47 -32.04
N SER A 11 -11.08 25.77 -30.85
CA SER A 11 -10.81 27.03 -30.12
C SER A 11 -12.06 27.84 -29.72
N ARG A 12 -12.39 27.85 -28.40
CA ARG A 12 -13.02 28.92 -27.56
C ARG A 12 -13.18 28.32 -26.13
N ALA A 13 -12.61 28.83 -25.02
CA ALA A 13 -12.57 30.15 -24.38
C ALA A 13 -13.73 30.42 -23.39
N GLY A 14 -13.37 30.81 -22.16
CA GLY A 14 -14.18 31.54 -21.16
C GLY A 14 -14.98 30.64 -20.20
N THR A 15 -15.17 30.90 -18.89
CA THR A 15 -15.07 32.10 -18.03
C THR A 15 -15.20 31.64 -16.57
N SER A 16 -14.30 31.96 -15.63
CA SER A 16 -14.41 32.97 -14.55
C SER A 16 -15.76 33.14 -13.82
N GLY A 17 -15.73 32.94 -12.49
CA GLY A 17 -16.65 33.47 -11.46
C GLY A 17 -16.26 32.86 -10.10
N ALA A 18 -15.56 33.52 -9.17
CA ALA A 18 -15.79 34.74 -8.39
C ALA A 18 -16.84 34.60 -7.26
N SER A 19 -16.33 34.77 -6.03
CA SER A 19 -16.89 35.52 -4.88
C SER A 19 -17.85 34.87 -3.87
N GLY A 20 -17.61 35.22 -2.59
CA GLY A 20 -18.50 35.11 -1.42
C GLY A 20 -17.92 34.17 -0.37
N GLY A 21 -17.38 34.59 0.79
CA GLY A 21 -17.68 35.75 1.63
C GLY A 21 -18.49 35.27 2.85
N GLY A 22 -17.93 35.35 4.06
CA GLY A 22 -18.68 35.07 5.29
C GLY A 22 -17.82 34.67 6.49
N ALA A 23 -17.20 35.66 7.13
CA ALA A 23 -16.71 35.55 8.50
C ALA A 23 -17.78 36.07 9.46
N ASP A 24 -18.06 35.33 10.55
CA ASP A 24 -18.62 35.90 11.78
C ASP A 24 -18.28 34.94 12.95
N ARG A 25 -17.30 35.31 13.79
CA ARG A 25 -17.47 35.86 15.15
C ARG A 25 -18.30 34.98 16.10
N GLY A 26 -17.59 34.41 17.06
CA GLY A 26 -18.15 33.89 18.31
C GLY A 26 -17.10 33.95 19.41
N ALA A 27 -16.85 35.15 19.93
CA ALA A 27 -16.05 35.38 21.12
C ALA A 27 -16.97 35.62 22.33
N GLN A 28 -16.80 34.81 23.36
CA GLN A 28 -17.24 34.95 24.76
C GLN A 28 -16.66 33.71 25.46
N GLY A 29 -15.76 33.73 26.45
CA GLY A 29 -15.49 34.72 27.48
C GLY A 29 -15.84 34.08 28.83
N ALA A 30 -14.87 33.52 29.56
CA ALA A 30 -14.94 33.36 31.01
C ALA A 30 -13.57 33.04 31.61
N ARG A 31 -13.09 33.98 32.42
CA ARG A 31 -11.96 33.86 33.34
C ARG A 31 -12.40 33.07 34.57
N GLY A 32 -11.52 32.23 35.12
CA GLY A 32 -11.64 31.66 36.45
C GLY A 32 -10.25 31.36 37.00
N ALA A 33 -9.79 32.17 37.94
CA ALA A 33 -8.47 32.09 38.57
C ALA A 33 -8.53 31.29 39.89
N ARG A 34 -7.52 30.44 40.08
CA ARG A 34 -6.77 30.10 41.31
C ARG A 34 -7.51 29.78 42.62
N ALA A 35 -7.22 28.58 43.13
CA ALA A 35 -6.87 28.26 44.52
C ALA A 35 -6.02 26.96 44.46
N ASP A 36 -4.71 26.97 44.70
CA ASP A 36 -3.97 26.94 45.97
C ASP A 36 -4.26 25.72 46.88
N GLY A 37 -3.19 24.98 47.21
CA GLY A 37 -3.15 23.94 48.24
C GLY A 37 -2.97 22.51 47.75
N GLU A 38 -1.73 22.07 47.51
CA GLU A 38 -0.99 21.17 48.42
C GLU A 38 0.26 20.61 47.72
N GLU A 39 1.42 21.11 48.14
CA GLU A 39 2.72 20.48 47.90
C GLU A 39 2.73 19.08 48.53
N ARG A 40 2.83 18.05 47.71
CA ARG A 40 3.36 16.75 48.14
C ARG A 40 4.62 16.47 47.32
N VAL A 41 5.74 16.89 47.91
CA VAL A 41 7.08 16.81 47.34
C VAL A 41 7.75 15.52 47.86
N LEU A 42 8.46 14.86 46.93
CA LEU A 42 9.43 13.75 47.05
C LEU A 42 8.82 12.33 47.05
N SER A 43 9.27 11.39 46.22
CA SER A 43 10.66 11.15 45.79
C SER A 43 10.71 10.48 44.40
N SER A 44 11.27 11.17 43.41
CA SER A 44 11.78 10.53 42.19
C SER A 44 13.06 9.76 42.53
N VAL A 45 13.07 8.46 42.25
CA VAL A 45 14.29 7.66 42.23
C VAL A 45 14.87 7.78 40.82
N PRO A 46 16.09 8.31 40.62
CA PRO A 46 16.75 8.24 39.32
C PRO A 46 17.46 6.89 39.21
N ALA A 47 17.20 6.16 38.13
CA ALA A 47 17.99 5.02 37.71
C ALA A 47 17.98 4.94 36.18
N PRO A 48 19.06 4.40 35.60
CA PRO A 48 20.30 5.08 35.29
C PRO A 48 20.27 5.70 33.90
N ASP A 49 21.06 6.75 33.71
CA ASP A 49 21.41 7.27 32.39
C ASP A 49 22.30 6.22 31.70
N ALA A 50 21.68 5.40 30.85
CA ALA A 50 22.35 4.44 30.00
C ALA A 50 22.02 4.76 28.54
N GLY A 51 22.80 5.68 27.98
CA GLY A 51 23.26 5.66 26.59
C GLY A 51 22.21 5.39 25.50
N SER A 52 21.74 6.46 24.88
CA SER A 52 21.69 6.61 23.42
C SER A 52 21.69 5.31 22.59
N GLY A 53 20.51 4.71 22.43
CA GLY A 53 20.24 3.68 21.44
C GLY A 53 18.75 3.46 21.38
N GLY A 54 18.09 4.00 20.34
CA GLY A 54 16.65 3.81 20.13
C GLY A 54 16.31 2.33 19.96
N HIS A 55 16.07 1.63 21.06
CA HIS A 55 15.39 0.35 21.07
C HIS A 55 13.90 0.67 21.05
N GLY A 56 13.33 0.67 19.85
CA GLY A 56 11.88 0.54 19.72
C GLY A 56 11.42 -0.64 20.57
N THR A 57 10.24 -0.53 21.15
CA THR A 57 9.59 -1.67 21.80
C THR A 57 9.50 -2.84 20.79
N PRO A 58 9.43 -4.13 21.20
CA PRO A 58 9.37 -5.26 20.24
C PRO A 58 8.17 -5.20 19.27
N GLU A 59 7.21 -4.33 19.53
CA GLU A 59 6.13 -3.91 18.62
C GLU A 59 6.56 -2.92 17.51
N ASP A 60 7.69 -2.23 17.66
CA ASP A 60 8.27 -1.29 16.68
C ASP A 60 9.30 -1.92 15.74
N LEU A 61 9.73 -3.17 16.00
CA LEU A 61 10.67 -3.86 15.11
C LEU A 61 9.94 -4.31 13.83
N PRO A 62 10.56 -4.18 12.64
CA PRO A 62 9.97 -4.67 11.41
C PRO A 62 9.66 -6.17 11.49
N ARG A 63 8.47 -6.55 11.03
CA ARG A 63 7.99 -7.93 10.98
C ARG A 63 7.72 -8.32 9.53
N LEU A 64 7.74 -9.62 9.27
CA LEU A 64 7.40 -10.17 7.97
C LEU A 64 5.89 -10.42 7.85
N TRP A 65 5.31 -9.86 6.79
CA TRP A 65 3.91 -9.97 6.43
C TRP A 65 3.77 -10.73 5.13
N HIS A 66 2.91 -11.74 5.08
CA HIS A 66 2.56 -12.38 3.81
C HIS A 66 1.49 -11.54 3.13
N VAL A 67 1.80 -11.07 1.92
CA VAL A 67 0.91 -10.29 1.08
C VAL A 67 0.39 -11.15 -0.06
N THR A 68 -0.92 -11.14 -0.28
CA THR A 68 -1.58 -11.63 -1.50
C THR A 68 -2.30 -10.47 -2.15
N LEU A 69 -1.87 -10.09 -3.36
CA LEU A 69 -2.51 -9.06 -4.16
C LEU A 69 -3.22 -9.70 -5.36
N SER A 70 -4.53 -9.54 -5.43
CA SER A 70 -5.36 -10.02 -6.54
C SER A 70 -5.75 -8.86 -7.44
N VAL A 71 -5.50 -9.02 -8.73
CA VAL A 71 -5.79 -8.03 -9.76
C VAL A 71 -6.61 -8.65 -10.88
N SER A 72 -7.54 -7.89 -11.46
CA SER A 72 -8.34 -8.36 -12.59
C SER A 72 -8.76 -7.24 -13.53
N GLY A 73 -9.12 -7.61 -14.76
CA GLY A 73 -9.71 -6.68 -15.71
C GLY A 73 -9.93 -7.34 -17.06
N ARG A 74 -9.79 -6.56 -18.15
CA ARG A 74 -10.03 -7.06 -19.51
C ARG A 74 -9.03 -8.15 -19.88
N GLU A 75 -9.53 -9.16 -20.60
CA GLU A 75 -8.71 -10.26 -21.09
C GLU A 75 -7.57 -9.76 -22.01
N VAL A 76 -6.38 -10.35 -21.82
CA VAL A 76 -5.15 -10.11 -22.58
C VAL A 76 -4.41 -11.42 -22.84
N PRO A 77 -3.58 -11.50 -23.89
CA PRO A 77 -2.82 -12.71 -24.19
C PRO A 77 -1.93 -13.15 -23.01
N LEU A 78 -1.96 -14.45 -22.68
CA LEU A 78 -1.21 -15.01 -21.54
C LEU A 78 0.31 -14.74 -21.62
N THR A 79 0.87 -14.67 -22.82
CA THR A 79 2.29 -14.37 -23.03
C THR A 79 2.65 -12.95 -22.62
N GLU A 80 1.74 -11.99 -22.81
CA GLU A 80 1.91 -10.60 -22.37
C GLU A 80 1.83 -10.50 -20.86
N VAL A 81 0.85 -11.18 -20.25
CA VAL A 81 0.70 -11.24 -18.78
C VAL A 81 1.94 -11.86 -18.14
N ARG A 82 2.38 -13.01 -18.65
CA ARG A 82 3.59 -13.71 -18.18
C ARG A 82 4.81 -12.79 -18.24
N ARG A 83 5.06 -12.17 -19.39
CA ARG A 83 6.20 -11.26 -19.58
C ARG A 83 6.15 -10.09 -18.60
N GLY A 84 4.97 -9.52 -18.38
CA GLY A 84 4.81 -8.40 -17.45
C GLY A 84 5.06 -8.80 -16.00
N LEU A 85 4.60 -9.98 -15.59
CA LEU A 85 4.89 -10.52 -14.26
C LEU A 85 6.38 -10.85 -14.11
N GLU A 86 7.04 -11.37 -15.16
CA GLU A 86 8.48 -11.64 -15.16
C GLU A 86 9.28 -10.34 -15.00
N GLN A 87 8.85 -9.28 -15.68
CA GLN A 87 9.45 -7.96 -15.53
C GLN A 87 9.20 -7.37 -14.14
N LEU A 88 7.99 -7.51 -13.59
CA LEU A 88 7.69 -7.05 -12.23
C LEU A 88 8.58 -7.74 -11.19
N ALA A 89 8.77 -9.06 -11.33
CA ALA A 89 9.66 -9.84 -10.46
C ALA A 89 11.15 -9.48 -10.64
N HIS A 90 11.55 -9.03 -11.82
CA HIS A 90 12.90 -8.53 -12.07
C HIS A 90 13.14 -7.15 -11.45
N ASP A 91 12.18 -6.23 -11.61
CA ASP A 91 12.27 -4.86 -11.12
C ASP A 91 12.16 -4.79 -9.59
N HIS A 92 11.49 -5.78 -8.98
CA HIS A 92 11.33 -5.90 -7.54
C HIS A 92 11.81 -7.26 -7.04
N PRO A 93 13.12 -7.38 -6.73
CA PRO A 93 13.69 -8.62 -6.24
C PRO A 93 13.26 -8.88 -4.79
N PHE A 94 12.03 -9.35 -4.62
CA PHE A 94 11.56 -10.10 -3.45
C PHE A 94 11.06 -11.47 -3.91
N LEU A 95 10.82 -12.39 -2.97
CA LEU A 95 10.38 -13.77 -3.24
C LEU A 95 8.95 -13.81 -3.81
N LEU A 96 8.78 -13.31 -5.03
CA LEU A 96 7.52 -13.29 -5.77
C LEU A 96 7.17 -14.68 -6.25
N THR A 97 5.99 -15.12 -5.85
CA THR A 97 5.25 -16.14 -6.57
C THR A 97 4.03 -15.49 -7.18
N SER A 98 3.64 -15.90 -8.39
CA SER A 98 2.43 -15.36 -9.00
C SER A 98 1.67 -16.42 -9.77
N ARG A 99 0.35 -16.37 -9.69
CA ARG A 99 -0.57 -17.14 -10.52
C ARG A 99 -1.31 -16.22 -11.47
N TYR A 100 -1.54 -16.63 -12.71
CA TYR A 100 -2.16 -15.74 -13.70
C TYR A 100 -3.03 -16.47 -14.71
N ALA A 101 -4.03 -15.75 -15.22
CA ALA A 101 -4.92 -16.14 -16.30
C ALA A 101 -5.02 -14.97 -17.29
N GLY A 102 -5.89 -15.11 -18.30
CA GLY A 102 -6.07 -14.10 -19.34
C GLY A 102 -6.65 -12.79 -18.81
N ASP A 103 -7.35 -12.81 -17.68
CA ASP A 103 -8.17 -11.72 -17.15
C ASP A 103 -7.85 -11.35 -15.68
N HIS A 104 -7.02 -12.14 -15.00
CA HIS A 104 -6.62 -11.89 -13.61
C HIS A 104 -5.24 -12.45 -13.27
N ALA A 105 -4.68 -11.95 -12.17
CA ALA A 105 -3.48 -12.50 -11.56
C ALA A 105 -3.53 -12.36 -10.03
N GLU A 106 -2.82 -13.27 -9.36
CA GLU A 106 -2.55 -13.24 -7.94
C GLU A 106 -1.04 -13.17 -7.73
N ILE A 107 -0.60 -12.18 -6.97
CA ILE A 107 0.81 -11.87 -6.71
C ILE A 107 1.04 -12.08 -5.22
N ARG A 108 2.04 -12.88 -4.85
CA ARG A 108 2.29 -13.31 -3.48
C ARG A 108 3.74 -13.14 -3.07
N TYR A 109 3.95 -12.59 -1.88
CA TYR A 109 5.29 -12.34 -1.36
C TYR A 109 5.30 -12.05 0.14
N TRP A 110 6.51 -11.93 0.70
CA TRP A 110 6.76 -11.47 2.05
C TRP A 110 7.23 -10.02 2.04
N GLU A 111 6.56 -9.17 2.81
CA GLU A 111 6.88 -7.75 2.98
C GLU A 111 7.40 -7.48 4.39
N GLU A 112 8.40 -6.61 4.52
CA GLU A 112 8.93 -6.20 5.82
C GLU A 112 8.32 -4.85 6.22
N ALA A 113 7.52 -4.84 7.27
CA ALA A 113 6.86 -3.63 7.75
C ALA A 113 6.63 -3.67 9.26
N ARG A 114 6.51 -2.49 9.88
CA ARG A 114 6.27 -2.37 11.32
C ARG A 114 4.87 -2.85 11.70
N ASP A 115 3.88 -2.52 10.88
CA ASP A 115 2.49 -2.90 11.08
C ASP A 115 1.80 -3.31 9.77
N LEU A 116 0.56 -3.79 9.90
CA LEU A 116 -0.28 -4.22 8.78
C LEU A 116 -0.57 -3.09 7.79
N HIS A 117 -0.76 -1.86 8.29
CA HIS A 117 -1.10 -0.71 7.45
C HIS A 117 0.08 -0.30 6.57
N ASP A 118 1.29 -0.30 7.13
CA ASP A 118 2.53 -0.05 6.40
C ASP A 118 2.72 -1.12 5.32
N ALA A 119 2.55 -2.41 5.63
CA ALA A 119 2.64 -3.50 4.64
C ALA A 119 1.61 -3.34 3.51
N ALA A 120 0.35 -3.03 3.85
CA ALA A 120 -0.70 -2.81 2.87
C ALA A 120 -0.39 -1.60 1.96
N ALA A 121 0.12 -0.51 2.54
CA ALA A 121 0.48 0.68 1.78
C ALA A 121 1.60 0.39 0.76
N VAL A 122 2.62 -0.37 1.17
CA VAL A 122 3.70 -0.81 0.27
C VAL A 122 3.14 -1.65 -0.89
N ALA A 123 2.26 -2.62 -0.60
CA ALA A 123 1.64 -3.47 -1.62
C ALA A 123 0.83 -2.69 -2.66
N LEU A 124 -0.01 -1.77 -2.20
CA LEU A 124 -0.83 -0.93 -3.09
C LEU A 124 0.03 0.00 -3.95
N ARG A 125 1.10 0.55 -3.36
CA ARG A 125 2.05 1.40 -4.04
C ARG A 125 2.81 0.65 -5.12
N LEU A 126 3.25 -0.58 -4.82
CA LEU A 126 3.97 -1.42 -5.78
C LEU A 126 3.18 -1.60 -7.07
N TRP A 127 1.89 -1.94 -6.96
CA TRP A 127 1.03 -2.08 -8.14
C TRP A 127 0.88 -0.75 -8.89
N GLY A 128 0.57 0.32 -8.17
CA GLY A 128 0.35 1.64 -8.76
C GLY A 128 1.56 2.19 -9.52
N GLU A 129 2.76 1.97 -8.99
CA GLU A 129 4.02 2.48 -9.54
C GLU A 129 4.55 1.58 -10.66
N HIS A 130 4.48 0.26 -10.51
CA HIS A 130 5.24 -0.66 -11.35
C HIS A 130 4.44 -1.40 -12.41
N ARG A 131 3.11 -1.42 -12.34
CA ARG A 131 2.30 -2.07 -13.39
C ARG A 131 2.63 -1.55 -14.80
N ARG A 132 2.87 -0.23 -14.92
CA ARG A 132 3.12 0.40 -16.22
C ARG A 132 4.54 0.13 -16.71
N THR A 133 5.53 0.19 -15.83
CA THR A 133 6.94 -0.07 -16.20
C THR A 133 7.16 -1.54 -16.52
N ALA A 134 6.46 -2.44 -15.82
CA ALA A 134 6.47 -3.87 -16.08
C ALA A 134 5.70 -4.28 -17.35
N GLY A 135 4.89 -3.38 -17.94
CA GLY A 135 4.07 -3.70 -19.11
C GLY A 135 2.85 -4.56 -18.79
N LEU A 136 2.39 -4.54 -17.54
CA LEU A 136 1.18 -5.24 -17.12
C LEU A 136 -0.08 -4.53 -17.62
N PRO A 137 -1.16 -5.29 -17.91
CA PRO A 137 -2.44 -4.71 -18.30
C PRO A 137 -2.96 -3.73 -17.24
N PRO A 138 -3.82 -2.76 -17.62
CA PRO A 138 -4.40 -1.79 -16.69
C PRO A 138 -5.51 -2.44 -15.84
N TRP A 139 -5.22 -3.57 -15.22
CA TRP A 139 -6.10 -4.27 -14.30
C TRP A 139 -6.21 -3.52 -12.97
N GLU A 140 -7.37 -3.68 -12.34
CA GLU A 140 -7.69 -3.09 -11.06
C GLU A 140 -7.34 -4.07 -9.94
N ILE A 141 -6.98 -3.52 -8.78
CA ILE A 141 -6.84 -4.32 -7.56
C ILE A 141 -8.24 -4.69 -7.10
N VAL A 142 -8.50 -6.00 -7.01
CA VAL A 142 -9.79 -6.55 -6.58
C VAL A 142 -9.72 -7.29 -5.26
N GLY A 143 -8.51 -7.54 -4.76
CA GLY A 143 -8.28 -8.13 -3.45
C GLY A 143 -6.91 -7.80 -2.92
N LEU A 144 -6.82 -7.57 -1.61
CA LEU A 144 -5.58 -7.47 -0.87
C LEU A 144 -5.75 -8.24 0.44
N GLU A 145 -4.88 -9.19 0.67
CA GLU A 145 -4.74 -9.90 1.93
C GLU A 145 -3.36 -9.64 2.49
N VAL A 146 -3.32 -9.26 3.77
CA VAL A 146 -2.09 -9.06 4.53
C VAL A 146 -2.24 -9.80 5.84
N ILE A 147 -1.40 -10.81 6.06
CA ILE A 147 -1.44 -11.63 7.26
C ILE A 147 -0.05 -11.76 7.86
N ASP A 148 0.01 -11.82 9.18
CA ASP A 148 1.27 -12.08 9.86
C ASP A 148 1.76 -13.52 9.59
N ARG A 149 3.02 -13.76 9.94
CA ARG A 149 3.67 -15.05 9.74
C ARG A 149 2.99 -16.20 10.48
N GLU A 150 2.48 -15.96 11.69
CA GLU A 150 1.85 -17.00 12.52
C GLU A 150 0.54 -17.46 11.88
N THR A 151 -0.31 -16.51 11.50
CA THR A 151 -1.57 -16.72 10.79
C THR A 151 -1.35 -17.45 9.46
N TYR A 152 -0.32 -17.07 8.70
CA TYR A 152 0.04 -17.79 7.47
C TYR A 152 0.36 -19.26 7.75
N HIS A 153 1.24 -19.55 8.70
CA HIS A 153 1.62 -20.92 9.03
C HIS A 153 0.44 -21.74 9.58
N GLN A 154 -0.41 -21.13 10.41
CA GLN A 154 -1.62 -21.76 10.91
C GLN A 154 -2.54 -22.18 9.75
N ARG A 155 -2.87 -21.25 8.84
CA ARG A 155 -3.78 -21.57 7.73
C ARG A 155 -3.19 -22.64 6.80
N VAL A 156 -1.88 -22.61 6.55
CA VAL A 156 -1.20 -23.65 5.76
C VAL A 156 -1.32 -25.01 6.45
N ALA A 157 -1.15 -25.08 7.77
CA ALA A 157 -1.34 -26.31 8.53
C ALA A 157 -2.79 -26.81 8.52
N GLU A 158 -3.76 -25.89 8.49
CA GLU A 158 -5.20 -26.20 8.43
C GLU A 158 -5.70 -26.52 7.01
N GLY A 159 -4.86 -26.36 5.98
CA GLY A 159 -5.20 -26.64 4.58
C GLY A 159 -6.07 -25.57 3.89
N TYR A 160 -6.40 -24.49 4.59
CA TYR A 160 -7.12 -23.32 4.04
C TYR A 160 -6.18 -22.15 3.71
N GLY A 161 -4.89 -22.30 4.00
CA GLY A 161 -3.88 -21.30 3.71
C GLY A 161 -3.64 -21.17 2.22
N PRO A 162 -3.26 -19.97 1.76
CA PRO A 162 -2.82 -19.82 0.39
C PRO A 162 -1.66 -20.81 0.17
N PRO A 163 -1.65 -21.60 -0.92
CA PRO A 163 -0.82 -22.80 -1.04
C PRO A 163 0.62 -22.47 -0.66
N PRO A 164 1.33 -23.34 0.11
CA PRO A 164 2.69 -23.07 0.52
C PRO A 164 3.48 -22.67 -0.71
N ALA A 165 4.19 -21.55 -0.67
CA ALA A 165 4.89 -20.96 -1.82
C ALA A 165 5.55 -22.08 -2.65
N ALA A 166 4.87 -22.48 -3.72
CA ALA A 166 5.31 -23.53 -4.62
C ALA A 166 6.57 -23.00 -5.33
N PRO A 167 7.39 -23.83 -6.00
CA PRO A 167 8.73 -23.44 -6.42
C PRO A 167 8.70 -22.08 -7.12
N VAL A 168 9.51 -21.15 -6.59
CA VAL A 168 9.61 -19.74 -6.96
C VAL A 168 9.31 -19.52 -8.44
N GLY A 169 8.38 -18.61 -8.77
CA GLY A 169 8.12 -18.23 -10.15
C GLY A 169 6.67 -17.86 -10.46
N ILE A 170 6.41 -17.74 -11.76
CA ILE A 170 5.17 -17.26 -12.36
C ILE A 170 4.51 -18.43 -13.08
N GLN A 171 3.32 -18.82 -12.64
CA GLN A 171 2.63 -20.01 -13.12
C GLN A 171 1.21 -19.66 -13.57
N PRO A 172 0.67 -20.31 -14.62
CA PRO A 172 -0.75 -20.15 -14.94
C PRO A 172 -1.64 -20.70 -13.81
N PHE A 173 -2.90 -20.25 -13.75
CA PHE A 173 -3.91 -20.86 -12.88
C PHE A 173 -4.23 -22.30 -13.28
#